data_AF-A0A7I8CXV0-F1
#
_entry.id   AF-A0A7I8CXV0-F1
#
_cell.length_a   1.000
_cell.length_b   1.000
_cell.length_c   1.000
_cell.angle_alpha   90.00
_cell.angle_beta   90.00
_cell.angle_gamma   90.00
#
_symmetry.space_group_name_H-M   'P 1'
#
loop_
_entity.id
_entity.type
_entity.pdbx_description
1 polymer ?
#
loop_
_entity_poly.entity_id
_entity_poly.type
_entity_poly.pdbx_seq_one_letter_code
_entity_poly.pdbx_strand_id
1 'polypeptide(L)'
;MILTALTKVTAYRMHVPRWAVAPTSGAGAGKHGGRANRIGLNALYLALDVNTAVREYPQISSLMPPGTLVSYQLTVAPIVDFTSGYHAEKWLPFWEDFYCD
;
A
#
# COMPACT_ATOMS: atom_id res chain seq x y z
N MET A 1 8.38 -17.11 10.89
CA MET A 1 9.12 -15.84 10.74
C MET A 1 8.19 -14.89 10.00
N ILE A 2 8.00 -13.66 10.49
CA ILE A 2 7.05 -12.68 9.93
C ILE A 2 7.49 -12.14 8.55
N LEU A 3 8.71 -12.45 8.13
CA LEU A 3 9.30 -11.87 6.93
C LEU A 3 9.09 -12.79 5.73
N THR A 4 8.63 -12.20 4.63
CA THR A 4 8.51 -12.81 3.31
C THR A 4 9.25 -11.96 2.27
N ALA A 5 9.26 -12.45 1.03
CA ALA A 5 9.81 -11.75 -0.12
C ALA A 5 8.82 -11.84 -1.29
N LEU A 6 8.67 -10.75 -2.04
CA LEU A 6 7.96 -10.76 -3.32
C LEU A 6 9.00 -10.64 -4.43
N THR A 7 8.95 -11.53 -5.41
CA THR A 7 9.91 -11.57 -6.53
C THR A 7 9.16 -11.54 -7.85
N LYS A 8 9.46 -10.55 -8.70
CA LYS A 8 8.86 -10.34 -10.02
C LYS A 8 7.32 -10.36 -10.02
N VAL A 9 6.72 -9.81 -8.96
CA VAL A 9 5.26 -9.74 -8.82
C VAL A 9 4.74 -8.48 -9.50
N THR A 10 3.61 -8.57 -10.20
CA THR A 10 2.90 -7.39 -10.71
C THR A 10 1.96 -6.86 -9.64
N ALA A 11 2.10 -5.59 -9.30
CA ALA A 11 1.20 -4.88 -8.40
C ALA A 11 0.59 -3.67 -9.10
N TYR A 12 -0.50 -3.14 -8.55
CA TYR A 12 -1.32 -2.12 -9.19
C TYR A 12 -1.61 -0.97 -8.24
N ARG A 13 -1.75 0.22 -8.81
CA ARG A 13 -2.21 1.42 -8.10
C ARG A 13 -3.05 2.27 -9.02
N MET A 14 -4.19 2.73 -8.53
CA MET A 14 -4.94 3.80 -9.17
C MET A 14 -4.63 5.13 -8.47
N HIS A 15 -4.28 6.16 -9.23
CA HIS A 15 -3.98 7.49 -8.69
C HIS A 15 -4.58 8.61 -9.55
N VAL A 16 -4.66 9.82 -8.98
CA VAL A 16 -5.12 11.01 -9.71
C VAL A 16 -4.21 11.27 -10.92
N PRO A 17 -4.74 11.54 -12.13
CA PRO A 17 -3.93 11.64 -13.35
C PRO A 17 -2.80 12.66 -13.30
N ARG A 18 -2.98 13.77 -12.56
CA ARG A 18 -1.94 14.79 -12.34
C ARG A 18 -0.63 14.22 -11.76
N TRP A 19 -0.69 13.09 -11.05
CA TRP A 19 0.49 12.47 -10.45
C TRP A 19 1.18 11.43 -11.35
N ALA A 20 0.70 11.23 -12.58
CA ALA A 20 1.28 10.26 -13.52
C ALA A 20 2.74 10.53 -13.88
N VAL A 21 3.22 11.77 -13.70
CA VAL A 21 4.63 12.14 -13.93
C VAL A 21 5.59 11.59 -12.87
N ALA A 22 5.09 11.15 -11.71
CA ALA A 22 5.91 10.67 -10.60
C ALA A 22 5.22 9.48 -9.87
N PRO A 23 5.01 8.35 -10.56
CA PRO A 23 4.15 7.24 -10.10
C PRO A 23 4.66 6.57 -8.81
N THR A 24 5.97 6.61 -8.56
CA THR A 24 6.64 6.01 -7.40
C THR A 24 6.89 6.96 -6.23
N SER A 25 6.53 8.24 -6.33
CA SER A 25 6.94 9.27 -5.36
C SER A 25 6.47 9.04 -3.92
N GLY A 26 5.28 8.47 -3.73
CA GLY A 26 4.68 8.26 -2.40
C GLY A 26 4.38 9.54 -1.58
N ALA A 27 4.59 10.73 -2.17
CA ALA A 27 4.52 12.01 -1.46
C ALA A 27 3.14 12.32 -0.86
N GLY A 28 2.06 11.83 -1.50
CA GLY A 28 0.71 11.97 -0.97
C GLY A 28 0.53 11.26 0.38
N ALA A 29 1.07 10.05 0.51
CA ALA A 29 1.05 9.29 1.77
C ALA A 29 2.01 9.90 2.80
N GLY A 30 3.17 10.42 2.38
CA GLY A 30 4.06 11.14 3.29
C GLY A 30 3.44 12.41 3.86
N LYS A 31 2.64 13.14 3.06
CA LYS A 31 1.98 14.35 3.53
C LYS A 31 0.84 14.10 4.52
N HIS A 32 0.04 13.06 4.31
CA HIS A 32 -1.19 12.83 5.07
C HIS A 32 -1.13 11.62 6.02
N GLY A 33 -0.06 10.84 5.96
CA GLY A 33 -0.03 9.52 6.56
C GLY A 33 -0.90 8.52 5.78
N GLY A 34 -1.00 7.33 6.33
CA GLY A 34 -1.87 6.27 5.85
C GLY A 34 -1.92 5.15 6.86
N ARG A 35 -2.71 4.11 6.57
CA ARG A 35 -2.90 2.98 7.48
C ARG A 35 -1.59 2.37 7.98
N ALA A 36 -0.54 2.37 7.17
CA ALA A 36 0.72 1.68 7.43
C ALA A 36 1.94 2.62 7.33
N ASN A 37 1.73 3.94 7.33
CA ASN A 37 2.82 4.91 7.30
C ASN A 37 2.46 6.18 8.09
N ARG A 38 3.43 6.67 8.87
CA ARG A 38 3.30 7.93 9.61
C ARG A 38 3.45 9.14 8.68
N ILE A 39 2.90 10.28 9.10
CA ILE A 39 3.15 11.58 8.46
C ILE A 39 4.67 11.85 8.43
N GLY A 40 5.16 12.36 7.30
CA GLY A 40 6.57 12.59 7.01
C GLY A 40 7.26 11.43 6.27
N LEU A 41 6.65 10.24 6.23
CA LEU A 41 7.21 9.07 5.55
C LEU A 41 6.48 8.79 4.24
N ASN A 42 7.15 9.03 3.11
CA ASN A 42 6.63 8.69 1.79
C ASN A 42 6.44 7.17 1.69
N ALA A 43 5.25 6.75 1.25
CA ALA A 43 4.90 5.35 1.09
C ALA A 43 4.13 5.10 -0.21
N LEU A 44 4.31 3.92 -0.78
CA LEU A 44 3.64 3.50 -2.00
C LEU A 44 2.63 2.40 -1.67
N TYR A 45 1.34 2.75 -1.73
CA TYR A 45 0.25 1.80 -1.57
C TYR A 45 -0.03 1.08 -2.90
N LEU A 46 0.13 -0.24 -2.89
CA LEU A 46 -0.06 -1.11 -4.05
C LEU A 46 -1.01 -2.25 -3.67
N ALA A 47 -1.81 -2.70 -4.64
CA ALA A 47 -2.61 -3.91 -4.53
C ALA A 47 -2.06 -5.00 -5.47
N LEU A 48 -2.18 -6.27 -5.07
CA LEU A 48 -1.82 -7.40 -5.93
C LEU A 48 -2.93 -7.80 -6.92
N ASP A 49 -4.10 -7.17 -6.78
CA ASP A 49 -5.26 -7.35 -7.67
C ASP A 49 -5.72 -6.00 -8.22
N VAL A 50 -6.09 -5.97 -9.51
CA VAL A 50 -6.51 -4.75 -10.21
C VAL A 50 -7.82 -4.20 -9.64
N ASN A 51 -8.78 -5.06 -9.33
CA ASN A 51 -10.08 -4.62 -8.82
C ASN A 51 -9.93 -4.03 -7.42
N THR A 52 -9.06 -4.60 -6.58
CA THR A 52 -8.70 -4.03 -5.28
C THR A 52 -8.08 -2.64 -5.44
N ALA A 53 -7.13 -2.44 -6.36
CA ALA A 53 -6.54 -1.11 -6.60
C ALA A 53 -7.59 -0.05 -7.00
N VAL A 54 -8.58 -0.45 -7.79
CA VAL A 54 -9.67 0.43 -8.23
C VAL A 54 -10.66 0.72 -7.09
N ARG A 55 -10.99 -0.28 -6.25
CA ARG A 55 -11.93 -0.14 -5.13
C ARG A 55 -11.39 0.72 -3.99
N GLU A 56 -10.08 0.72 -3.77
CA GLU A 56 -9.43 1.55 -2.74
C GLU A 56 -9.30 3.04 -3.15
N TYR A 57 -9.42 3.35 -4.45
CA TYR A 57 -9.24 4.72 -4.96
C TYR A 57 -10.33 5.72 -4.57
N PRO A 58 -11.64 5.43 -4.69
CA PRO A 58 -12.69 6.42 -4.44
C PRO A 58 -12.72 6.93 -2.98
N GLN A 59 -12.09 6.23 -2.03
CA GLN A 59 -12.02 6.54 -0.59
C GLN A 59 -13.39 6.85 0.05
N ILE A 60 -13.90 8.07 -0.15
CA ILE A 60 -15.12 8.64 0.46
C ILE A 60 -16.14 9.07 -0.62
N SER A 61 -15.73 9.14 -1.90
CA SER A 61 -16.59 9.59 -2.99
C SER A 61 -17.57 8.49 -3.42
N SER A 62 -18.84 8.87 -3.57
CA SER A 62 -19.89 7.99 -4.11
C SER A 62 -19.75 7.73 -5.62
N LEU A 63 -19.00 8.58 -6.33
CA LEU A 63 -18.72 8.45 -7.75
C LEU A 63 -17.22 8.25 -7.96
N MET A 64 -16.85 7.36 -8.88
CA MET A 64 -15.45 7.15 -9.22
C MET A 64 -14.91 8.38 -9.96
N PRO A 65 -13.93 9.12 -9.40
CA PRO A 65 -13.32 10.21 -10.12
C PRO A 65 -12.40 9.66 -11.22
N PRO A 66 -12.00 10.47 -12.22
CA PRO A 66 -10.97 10.08 -13.17
C PRO A 66 -9.70 9.63 -12.44
N GLY A 67 -9.14 8.51 -12.88
CA GLY A 67 -7.92 7.94 -12.31
C GLY A 67 -7.08 7.25 -13.38
N THR A 68 -5.78 7.19 -13.13
CA THR A 68 -4.82 6.45 -13.93
C THR A 68 -4.49 5.17 -13.19
N LEU A 69 -4.79 4.02 -13.80
CA LEU A 69 -4.36 2.73 -13.32
C LEU A 69 -2.95 2.44 -13.84
N VAL A 70 -2.05 2.07 -12.93
CA VAL A 70 -0.64 1.79 -13.22
C VAL A 70 -0.27 0.42 -12.67
N SER A 71 0.46 -0.36 -13.46
CA SER A 71 1.10 -1.60 -13.02
C SER A 71 2.58 -1.37 -12.67
N TYR A 72 3.07 -2.11 -11.69
CA TYR A 72 4.43 -2.05 -11.16
C TYR A 72 4.99 -3.46 -11.13
N GLN A 73 6.20 -3.64 -11.65
CA GLN A 73 6.96 -4.86 -11.43
C GLN A 73 7.75 -4.73 -10.13
N LEU A 74 7.44 -5.56 -9.15
CA LEU A 74 7.96 -5.52 -7.80
C LEU A 74 8.92 -6.68 -7.54
N THR A 75 10.10 -6.38 -7.04
CA THR A 75 10.95 -7.34 -6.32
C THR A 75 11.42 -6.65 -5.05
N VAL A 76 10.96 -7.14 -3.89
CA VAL A 76 11.21 -6.49 -2.60
C VAL A 76 11.30 -7.51 -1.47
N ALA A 77 12.30 -7.30 -0.62
CA ALA A 77 12.55 -8.02 0.61
C ALA A 77 13.42 -7.17 1.55
N PRO A 78 13.32 -7.32 2.88
CA PRO A 78 12.30 -8.12 3.57
C PRO A 78 10.93 -7.40 3.62
N ILE A 79 9.84 -8.18 3.62
CA ILE A 79 8.47 -7.66 3.83
C ILE A 79 7.88 -8.31 5.06
N VAL A 80 7.22 -7.53 5.90
CA VAL A 80 6.44 -8.03 7.04
C VAL A 80 5.09 -8.55 6.52
N ASP A 81 4.83 -9.84 6.66
CA ASP A 81 3.64 -10.53 6.14
C ASP A 81 2.50 -10.58 7.17
N PHE A 82 1.53 -9.68 7.00
CA PHE A 82 0.31 -9.59 7.81
C PHE A 82 -0.89 -10.35 7.22
N THR A 83 -0.72 -11.10 6.13
CA THR A 83 -1.87 -11.65 5.37
C THR A 83 -2.69 -12.70 6.12
N SER A 84 -2.11 -13.34 7.15
CA SER A 84 -2.80 -14.29 8.04
C SER A 84 -3.21 -13.67 9.39
N GLY A 85 -3.07 -12.35 9.55
CA GLY A 85 -3.31 -11.65 10.81
C GLY A 85 -2.18 -11.78 11.82
N TYR A 86 -2.39 -11.19 13.01
CA TYR A 86 -1.45 -11.21 14.12
C TYR A 86 -1.45 -12.56 14.86
N HIS A 87 -0.25 -13.05 15.20
CA HIS A 87 -0.04 -14.30 15.93
C HIS A 87 0.71 -14.04 17.24
N ALA A 88 -0.02 -13.91 18.35
CA ALA A 88 0.53 -13.57 19.66
C ALA A 88 1.60 -14.55 20.18
N GLU A 89 1.55 -15.81 19.76
CA GLU A 89 2.51 -16.84 20.13
C GLU A 89 3.82 -16.77 19.34
N LYS A 90 3.86 -15.99 18.26
CA LYS A 90 5.02 -15.88 17.36
C LYS A 90 5.59 -14.47 17.29
N TRP A 91 4.77 -13.45 17.51
CA TRP A 91 5.09 -12.06 17.22
C TRP A 91 5.11 -11.25 18.52
N LEU A 92 5.93 -10.20 18.53
CA LEU A 92 5.97 -9.27 19.66
C LEU A 92 4.67 -8.45 19.70
N PRO A 93 4.16 -8.08 20.90
CA PRO A 93 2.89 -7.35 21.06
C PRO A 93 2.78 -6.05 20.25
N PHE A 94 3.89 -5.38 19.94
CA PHE A 94 3.85 -4.16 19.12
C PHE A 94 3.40 -4.40 17.67
N TRP A 95 3.37 -5.64 17.18
CA TRP A 95 2.83 -6.00 15.87
C TRP A 95 1.33 -6.34 15.91
N GLU A 96 0.68 -6.24 17.07
CA GLU A 96 -0.76 -6.44 17.19
C GLU A 96 -1.53 -5.35 16.43
N ASP A 97 -1.00 -4.13 16.43
CA ASP A 97 -1.58 -3.02 15.69
C ASP A 97 -0.89 -2.84 14.33
N PHE A 98 -1.72 -2.87 13.28
CA PHE A 98 -1.26 -2.56 11.92
C PHE A 98 -1.30 -1.05 11.65
N TYR A 99 -2.13 -0.31 12.38
CA TYR A 99 -2.31 1.11 12.15
C TYR A 99 -1.14 1.93 12.71
N CYS A 100 -0.88 3.07 12.07
CA CYS A 100 0.24 3.97 12.41
C CYS A 100 -0.24 5.32 13.00
N ASP A 101 -1.51 5.41 13.38
CA ASP A 101 -2.17 6.56 14.00
C ASP A 101 -1.81 6.74 15.49
#